data_AF-C4JL99-F1
#
_entry.id   AF-C4JL99-F1
#
_cell.length_a   1.000
_cell.length_b   1.000
_cell.length_c   1.000
_cell.angle_alpha   90.00
_cell.angle_beta   90.00
_cell.angle_gamma   90.00
#
_symmetry.space_group_name_H-M   'P 1'
#
loop_
_entity.id
_entity.type
_entity.pdbx_description
1 polymer ?
#
loop_
_entity_poly.entity_id
_entity_poly.type
_entity_poly.pdbx_seq_one_letter_code
_entity_poly.pdbx_strand_id
1 'polypeptide(L)'
;MSSSRALRIFPSSGFELIEKDKLIDEERLPAYYPEKYYPVRLGEVLGERYQILGKLGFGTTSTVWLARDLQTDAYATLKLYVTGAERGRELNMYKRIEEAISQTDHPGRTSCIRTLLGSFQVKGPHDLQTTNLILSVSRPEIFPAFEEAQISHPVPRKVVDDNRNIYTTRPLNLCNGLPLICDFGAARTFEEAGTPGEDVMPDVYKAPEVILHMKWDRQIDIWNVAMVVWHLLMGEPLFKGRSPCGTYQDDRVHMAEMVALMGNPPLEFTQRSHMSRALWDENGR
;
A
#
# COMPACT_ATOMS: atom_id res chain seq x y z
N MET A 1 -28.57 23.78 -9.19
CA MET A 1 -27.66 24.40 -8.21
C MET A 1 -27.49 23.40 -7.07
N SER A 2 -26.36 22.72 -6.99
CA SER A 2 -26.08 21.78 -5.89
C SER A 2 -25.86 22.60 -4.62
N SER A 3 -26.67 22.36 -3.59
CA SER A 3 -26.47 22.95 -2.26
C SER A 3 -25.15 22.40 -1.71
N SER A 4 -24.14 23.25 -1.50
CA SER A 4 -22.91 22.79 -0.85
C SER A 4 -23.28 22.37 0.58
N ARG A 5 -22.98 21.11 0.91
CA ARG A 5 -23.33 20.56 2.22
C ARG A 5 -22.38 21.10 3.28
N ALA A 6 -22.87 21.21 4.51
CA ALA A 6 -22.10 21.75 5.63
C ALA A 6 -20.83 20.93 5.89
N LEU A 7 -19.71 21.62 6.03
CA LEU A 7 -18.43 21.03 6.41
C LEU A 7 -18.54 20.36 7.78
N ARG A 8 -17.88 19.22 7.93
CA ARG A 8 -17.68 18.62 9.25
C ARG A 8 -16.65 19.40 10.04
N ILE A 9 -16.95 19.59 11.32
CA ILE A 9 -16.07 20.26 12.26
C ILE A 9 -15.47 19.20 13.17
N PHE A 10 -14.14 19.09 13.13
CA PHE A 10 -13.40 18.17 13.98
C PHE A 10 -12.92 18.89 15.24
N PRO A 11 -12.84 18.19 16.38
CA PRO A 11 -12.43 18.80 17.63
C PRO A 11 -10.96 19.27 17.58
N SER A 12 -10.74 20.49 18.06
CA SER A 12 -9.41 21.10 18.24
C SER A 12 -8.76 20.78 19.59
N SER A 13 -9.49 20.09 20.48
CA SER A 13 -9.03 19.63 21.81
C SER A 13 -9.71 18.30 22.17
N GLY A 14 -9.38 17.71 23.33
CA GLY A 14 -10.00 16.45 23.78
C GLY A 14 -9.46 15.18 23.11
N PHE A 15 -8.33 15.29 22.41
CA PHE A 15 -7.55 14.15 21.92
C PHE A 15 -6.33 13.91 22.81
N GLU A 16 -5.82 12.69 22.82
CA GLU A 16 -4.55 12.36 23.44
C GLU A 16 -3.39 13.01 22.66
N LEU A 17 -2.53 13.75 23.39
CA LEU A 17 -1.30 14.31 22.85
C LEU A 17 -0.17 13.28 22.98
N ILE A 18 0.50 13.02 21.87
CA ILE A 18 1.65 12.12 21.81
C ILE A 18 2.93 12.91 22.05
N GLU A 19 3.80 12.37 22.91
CA GLU A 19 5.12 12.93 23.20
C GLU A 19 5.97 13.10 21.93
N LYS A 20 6.77 14.17 21.86
CA LYS A 20 7.46 14.56 20.62
C LYS A 20 8.50 13.53 20.15
N ASP A 21 9.18 12.90 21.09
CA ASP A 21 10.21 11.88 20.90
C ASP A 21 9.66 10.50 20.52
N LYS A 22 8.38 10.22 20.82
CA LYS A 22 7.73 8.96 20.45
C LYS A 22 7.40 8.94 18.96
N LEU A 23 8.14 8.15 18.18
CA LEU A 23 7.85 7.94 16.76
C LEU A 23 6.51 7.22 16.57
N ILE A 24 5.68 7.69 15.65
CA ILE A 24 4.41 7.06 15.27
C ILE A 24 4.29 6.92 13.75
N ASP A 25 3.54 5.91 13.32
CA ASP A 25 3.21 5.69 11.92
C ASP A 25 4.39 5.88 10.95
N GLU A 26 4.31 6.85 10.02
CA GLU A 26 5.31 7.11 8.98
C GLU A 26 6.67 7.54 9.55
N GLU A 27 6.73 8.05 10.77
CA GLU A 27 7.99 8.40 11.44
C GLU A 27 8.85 7.17 11.74
N ARG A 28 8.26 5.97 11.73
CA ARG A 28 8.97 4.70 11.93
C ARG A 28 9.58 4.16 10.64
N LEU A 29 9.25 4.74 9.49
CA LEU A 29 9.71 4.26 8.21
C LEU A 29 11.16 4.70 7.93
N PRO A 30 11.98 3.86 7.29
CA PRO A 30 13.27 4.28 6.77
C PRO A 30 13.11 5.48 5.84
N ALA A 31 14.07 6.41 5.89
CA ALA A 31 14.07 7.62 5.08
C ALA A 31 12.81 8.49 5.25
N TYR A 32 12.22 8.53 6.45
CA TYR A 32 11.21 9.52 6.80
C TYR A 32 11.83 10.92 6.87
N TYR A 33 11.30 11.81 6.04
CA TYR A 33 11.68 13.23 5.95
C TYR A 33 10.39 14.06 6.01
N PRO A 34 10.01 14.64 7.16
CA PRO A 34 8.70 15.26 7.35
C PRO A 34 8.37 16.31 6.27
N GLU A 35 9.36 17.08 5.83
CA GLU A 35 9.25 18.11 4.78
C GLU A 35 8.78 17.57 3.42
N LYS A 36 8.98 16.27 3.14
CA LYS A 36 8.50 15.64 1.92
C LYS A 36 7.02 15.26 2.00
N TYR A 37 6.48 15.08 3.21
CA TYR A 37 5.09 14.71 3.43
C TYR A 37 4.21 15.96 3.52
N TYR A 38 3.09 15.95 2.81
CA TYR A 38 2.10 17.03 2.90
C TYR A 38 1.47 17.04 4.31
N PRO A 39 1.44 18.19 5.02
CA PRO A 39 0.93 18.28 6.39
C PRO A 39 -0.60 18.34 6.41
N VAL A 40 -1.26 17.24 6.06
CA VAL A 40 -2.73 17.14 6.02
C VAL A 40 -3.34 17.52 7.37
N ARG A 41 -4.45 18.27 7.36
CA ARG A 41 -5.27 18.53 8.56
C ARG A 41 -6.63 17.86 8.47
N LEU A 42 -7.12 17.34 9.61
CA LEU A 42 -8.51 16.91 9.70
C LEU A 42 -9.46 18.07 9.45
N GLY A 43 -10.48 17.85 8.63
CA GLY A 43 -11.45 18.86 8.21
C GLY A 43 -10.99 19.75 7.05
N GLU A 44 -9.72 19.69 6.64
CA GLU A 44 -9.21 20.38 5.45
C GLU A 44 -9.94 19.93 4.19
N VAL A 45 -10.15 20.86 3.25
CA VAL A 45 -10.76 20.57 1.95
C VAL A 45 -9.69 20.62 0.87
N LEU A 46 -9.43 19.47 0.24
CA LEU A 46 -8.47 19.34 -0.85
C LEU A 46 -9.18 19.28 -2.20
N GLY A 47 -8.56 19.90 -3.22
CA GLY A 47 -9.12 19.99 -4.57
C GLY A 47 -10.50 20.65 -4.61
N GLU A 48 -10.78 21.55 -3.65
CA GLU A 48 -12.06 22.27 -3.49
C GLU A 48 -13.30 21.37 -3.34
N ARG A 49 -13.10 20.07 -3.10
CA ARG A 49 -14.16 19.05 -3.16
C ARG A 49 -14.09 18.01 -2.06
N TYR A 50 -12.90 17.62 -1.61
CA TYR A 50 -12.74 16.47 -0.74
C TYR A 50 -12.35 16.91 0.67
N GLN A 51 -13.28 16.78 1.62
CA GLN A 51 -13.00 17.08 3.01
C GLN A 51 -12.32 15.90 3.71
N ILE A 52 -11.14 16.11 4.29
CA ILE A 52 -10.39 15.09 5.03
C ILE A 52 -11.11 14.70 6.32
N LEU A 53 -11.33 13.40 6.49
CA LEU A 53 -11.99 12.83 7.65
C LEU A 53 -11.04 12.10 8.59
N GLY A 54 -10.01 11.42 8.08
CA GLY A 54 -9.11 10.65 8.93
C GLY A 54 -8.05 9.90 8.13
N LYS A 55 -6.98 9.50 8.80
CA LYS A 55 -5.89 8.75 8.18
C LYS A 55 -6.21 7.26 8.15
N LEU A 56 -6.03 6.66 6.98
CA LEU A 56 -6.26 5.23 6.71
C LEU A 56 -4.97 4.43 6.62
N GLY A 57 -3.85 5.07 6.26
CA GLY A 57 -2.57 4.39 6.16
C GLY A 57 -1.45 5.31 5.71
N PHE A 58 -0.26 4.73 5.60
CA PHE A 58 0.97 5.43 5.26
C PHE A 58 2.00 4.46 4.68
N GLY A 59 2.96 5.00 3.94
CA GLY A 59 4.08 4.28 3.37
C GLY A 59 5.23 5.24 3.07
N THR A 60 6.35 4.71 2.58
CA THR A 60 7.57 5.51 2.30
C THR A 60 7.35 6.56 1.21
N THR A 61 6.37 6.34 0.34
CA THR A 61 6.09 7.18 -0.83
C THR A 61 4.83 8.02 -0.70
N SER A 62 3.96 7.77 0.29
CA SER A 62 2.65 8.44 0.38
C SER A 62 1.97 8.29 1.74
N THR A 63 0.96 9.12 1.98
CA THR A 63 -0.03 8.94 3.05
C THR A 63 -1.42 8.78 2.46
N VAL A 64 -2.28 8.02 3.13
CA VAL A 64 -3.60 7.63 2.63
C VAL A 64 -4.67 8.11 3.61
N TRP A 65 -5.66 8.83 3.08
CA TRP A 65 -6.65 9.55 3.86
C TRP A 65 -8.06 9.24 3.38
N LEU A 66 -8.98 9.03 4.33
CA LEU A 66 -10.40 9.03 4.05
C LEU A 66 -10.86 10.48 3.85
N ALA A 67 -11.62 10.71 2.80
CA ALA A 67 -12.27 11.98 2.54
C ALA A 67 -13.75 11.81 2.17
N ARG A 68 -14.53 12.86 2.43
CA ARG A 68 -15.90 13.01 1.94
C ARG A 68 -15.91 13.90 0.72
N ASP A 69 -16.55 13.46 -0.33
CA ASP A 69 -16.84 14.27 -1.51
C ASP A 69 -18.02 15.21 -1.22
N LEU A 70 -17.73 16.51 -1.18
CA LEU A 70 -18.73 17.56 -0.89
C LEU A 70 -19.75 17.76 -2.01
N GLN A 71 -19.51 17.23 -3.21
CA GLN A 71 -20.45 17.32 -4.33
C GLN A 71 -21.44 16.17 -4.36
N THR A 72 -20.98 14.94 -4.07
CA THR A 72 -21.79 13.72 -4.20
C THR A 72 -22.22 13.12 -2.87
N ASP A 73 -21.66 13.59 -1.76
CA ASP A 73 -21.78 13.00 -0.43
C ASP A 73 -21.17 11.60 -0.26
N ALA A 74 -20.45 11.11 -1.27
CA ALA A 74 -19.77 9.83 -1.22
C ALA A 74 -18.45 9.92 -0.45
N TYR A 75 -17.90 8.76 -0.10
CA TYR A 75 -16.56 8.65 0.47
C TYR A 75 -15.53 8.30 -0.61
N ALA A 76 -14.33 8.85 -0.46
CA ALA A 76 -13.19 8.57 -1.31
C ALA A 76 -11.93 8.35 -0.46
N THR A 77 -10.96 7.65 -1.03
CA THR A 77 -9.62 7.54 -0.45
C THR A 77 -8.67 8.44 -1.23
N LEU A 78 -8.01 9.38 -0.55
CA LEU A 78 -6.99 10.24 -1.13
C LEU A 78 -5.61 9.69 -0.81
N LYS A 79 -4.83 9.36 -1.84
CA LYS A 79 -3.42 8.99 -1.71
C LYS A 79 -2.57 10.20 -2.07
N LEU A 80 -1.95 10.81 -1.06
CA LEU A 80 -1.06 11.95 -1.20
C LEU A 80 0.39 11.48 -1.21
N TYR A 81 1.07 11.69 -2.34
CA TYR A 81 2.48 11.28 -2.47
C TYR A 81 3.42 12.28 -1.80
N VAL A 82 4.55 11.77 -1.33
CA VAL A 82 5.65 12.62 -0.91
C VAL A 82 6.23 13.40 -2.09
N THR A 83 6.87 14.52 -1.80
CA THR A 83 7.63 15.28 -2.79
C THR A 83 8.80 14.44 -3.32
N GLY A 84 8.95 14.42 -4.66
CA GLY A 84 9.98 13.64 -5.35
C GLY A 84 9.66 12.16 -5.58
N ALA A 85 8.52 11.65 -5.11
CA ALA A 85 8.10 10.28 -5.43
C ALA A 85 7.74 10.12 -6.90
N GLU A 86 8.02 8.93 -7.46
CA GLU A 86 7.54 8.52 -8.79
C GLU A 86 6.02 8.28 -8.73
N ARG A 87 5.25 9.07 -9.47
CA ARG A 87 3.78 9.02 -9.47
C ARG A 87 3.19 8.42 -10.74
N GLY A 88 3.96 8.45 -11.83
CA GLY A 88 3.48 8.13 -13.17
C GLY A 88 3.09 6.65 -13.32
N ARG A 89 3.88 5.74 -12.74
CA ARG A 89 3.64 4.29 -12.86
C ARG A 89 2.27 3.89 -12.33
N GLU A 90 1.97 4.24 -11.08
CA GLU A 90 0.71 3.84 -10.43
C GLU A 90 -0.50 4.43 -11.15
N LEU A 91 -0.47 5.72 -11.49
CA LEU A 91 -1.56 6.36 -12.24
C LEU A 91 -1.78 5.70 -13.60
N ASN A 92 -0.70 5.43 -14.34
CA ASN A 92 -0.80 4.77 -15.65
C ASN A 92 -1.31 3.34 -15.52
N MET A 93 -0.96 2.64 -14.44
CA MET A 93 -1.48 1.30 -14.17
C MET A 93 -2.98 1.34 -13.89
N TYR A 94 -3.46 2.27 -13.07
CA TYR A 94 -4.89 2.46 -12.84
C TYR A 94 -5.65 2.72 -14.15
N LYS A 95 -5.14 3.60 -15.02
CA LYS A 95 -5.75 3.87 -16.33
C LYS A 95 -5.85 2.62 -17.21
N ARG A 96 -4.79 1.81 -17.25
CA ARG A 96 -4.78 0.53 -18.00
C ARG A 96 -5.79 -0.46 -17.43
N ILE A 97 -5.86 -0.56 -16.09
CA ILE A 97 -6.82 -1.42 -15.41
C ILE A 97 -8.25 -0.99 -15.72
N GLU A 98 -8.56 0.30 -15.69
CA GLU A 98 -9.89 0.83 -16.05
C GLU A 98 -10.27 0.48 -17.49
N GLU A 99 -9.34 0.65 -18.43
CA GLU A 99 -9.55 0.26 -19.83
C GLU A 99 -9.85 -1.23 -19.95
N ALA A 100 -9.07 -2.10 -19.29
CA ALA A 100 -9.28 -3.54 -19.29
C ALA A 100 -10.61 -3.95 -18.63
N ILE A 101 -10.98 -3.32 -17.51
CA ILE A 101 -12.24 -3.56 -16.78
C ILE A 101 -13.45 -3.20 -17.64
N SER A 102 -13.34 -2.17 -18.48
CA SER A 102 -14.39 -1.76 -19.41
C SER A 102 -14.67 -2.79 -20.51
N GLN A 103 -13.70 -3.68 -20.78
CA GLN A 103 -13.74 -4.67 -21.85
C GLN A 103 -14.10 -6.09 -21.37
N THR A 104 -14.40 -6.27 -20.08
CA THR A 104 -14.71 -7.58 -19.49
C THR A 104 -15.95 -7.52 -18.63
N ASP A 105 -16.73 -8.60 -18.59
CA ASP A 105 -17.87 -8.75 -17.66
C ASP A 105 -17.53 -9.63 -16.44
N HIS A 106 -16.24 -9.88 -16.21
CA HIS A 106 -15.79 -10.69 -15.08
C HIS A 106 -16.28 -10.12 -13.73
N PRO A 107 -16.88 -10.92 -12.84
CA PRO A 107 -17.47 -10.42 -11.59
C PRO A 107 -16.43 -9.78 -10.65
N GLY A 108 -15.18 -10.20 -10.73
CA GLY A 108 -14.08 -9.63 -9.95
C GLY A 108 -13.73 -8.18 -10.34
N ARG A 109 -14.15 -7.70 -11.51
CA ARG A 109 -13.77 -6.37 -12.02
C ARG A 109 -14.26 -5.22 -11.13
N THR A 110 -15.42 -5.38 -10.50
CA THR A 110 -16.01 -4.38 -9.60
C THR A 110 -15.87 -4.74 -8.13
N SER A 111 -15.68 -6.03 -7.82
CA SER A 111 -15.75 -6.54 -6.44
C SER A 111 -14.38 -6.84 -5.83
N CYS A 112 -13.32 -6.96 -6.64
CA CYS A 112 -12.00 -7.41 -6.19
C CYS A 112 -10.86 -6.42 -6.52
N ILE A 113 -11.13 -5.33 -7.25
CA ILE A 113 -10.12 -4.37 -7.67
C ILE A 113 -10.50 -2.96 -7.23
N ARG A 114 -9.59 -2.26 -6.55
CA ARG A 114 -9.75 -0.84 -6.22
C ARG A 114 -9.71 -0.02 -7.53
N THR A 115 -10.67 0.87 -7.71
CA THR A 115 -10.76 1.73 -8.90
C THR A 115 -10.26 3.15 -8.63
N LEU A 116 -9.76 3.80 -9.69
CA LEU A 116 -9.41 5.21 -9.67
C LEU A 116 -10.69 6.03 -9.95
N LEU A 117 -10.86 7.12 -9.22
CA LEU A 117 -11.94 8.09 -9.43
C LEU A 117 -11.43 9.36 -10.12
N GLY A 118 -10.12 9.60 -10.03
CA GLY A 118 -9.45 10.71 -10.65
C GLY A 118 -8.12 11.00 -9.98
N SER A 119 -7.50 12.10 -10.39
CA SER A 119 -6.31 12.64 -9.75
C SER A 119 -6.47 14.13 -9.47
N PHE A 120 -5.69 14.65 -8.54
CA PHE A 120 -5.73 16.05 -8.16
C PHE A 120 -4.33 16.57 -7.82
N GLN A 121 -4.21 17.90 -7.79
CA GLN A 121 -2.98 18.58 -7.41
C GLN A 121 -3.18 19.27 -6.07
N VAL A 122 -2.10 19.34 -5.28
CA VAL A 122 -2.08 20.05 -4.02
C VAL A 122 -0.83 20.91 -3.95
N LYS A 123 -0.97 22.18 -3.57
CA LYS A 123 0.16 23.05 -3.27
C LYS A 123 0.60 22.80 -1.83
N GLY A 124 1.72 22.12 -1.65
CA GLY A 124 2.36 21.93 -0.36
C GLY A 124 3.12 23.17 0.12
N PRO A 125 3.59 23.19 1.37
CA PRO A 125 4.38 24.29 1.92
C PRO A 125 5.70 24.52 1.18
N HIS A 126 6.27 23.47 0.59
CA HIS A 126 7.60 23.48 -0.01
C HIS A 126 7.61 23.14 -1.51
N ASP A 127 6.52 22.59 -2.06
CA ASP A 127 6.45 22.17 -3.46
C ASP A 127 4.99 21.97 -3.95
N LEU A 128 4.80 21.95 -5.26
CA LEU A 128 3.54 21.55 -5.91
C LEU A 128 3.49 20.03 -6.10
N GLN A 129 2.60 19.37 -5.38
CA GLN A 129 2.33 17.94 -5.58
C GLN A 129 1.31 17.77 -6.72
N THR A 130 1.84 17.62 -7.93
CA THR A 130 1.12 17.65 -9.21
C THR A 130 0.29 16.41 -9.54
N THR A 131 0.39 15.31 -8.78
CA THR A 131 -0.36 14.07 -9.09
C THR A 131 -0.60 13.24 -7.85
N ASN A 132 -1.75 13.47 -7.20
CA ASN A 132 -2.27 12.65 -6.11
C ASN A 132 -3.48 11.85 -6.62
N LEU A 133 -3.76 10.69 -6.03
CA LEU A 133 -4.85 9.81 -6.50
C LEU A 133 -6.10 9.95 -5.63
N ILE A 134 -7.25 9.89 -6.30
CA ILE A 134 -8.56 9.75 -5.68
C ILE A 134 -9.02 8.33 -6.03
N LEU A 135 -9.19 7.49 -5.02
CA LEU A 135 -9.52 6.07 -5.16
C LEU A 135 -10.90 5.79 -4.56
N SER A 136 -11.60 4.80 -5.13
CA SER A 136 -12.89 4.37 -4.63
C SER A 136 -12.80 3.73 -3.24
N VAL A 137 -13.93 3.59 -2.56
CA VAL A 137 -14.05 2.83 -1.32
C VAL A 137 -14.86 1.54 -1.55
N SER A 138 -14.55 0.45 -0.85
CA SER A 138 -15.24 -0.84 -1.03
C SER A 138 -16.58 -0.89 -0.32
N ARG A 139 -16.65 -0.23 0.85
CA ARG A 139 -17.75 -0.34 1.80
C ARG A 139 -18.10 1.03 2.35
N PRO A 140 -18.79 1.88 1.58
CA PRO A 140 -19.11 3.24 2.02
C PRO A 140 -19.90 3.27 3.35
N GLU A 141 -20.65 2.22 3.66
CA GLU A 141 -21.52 2.10 4.83
C GLU A 141 -20.79 2.07 6.19
N ILE A 142 -19.49 1.77 6.23
CA ILE A 142 -18.73 1.78 7.49
C ILE A 142 -18.25 3.19 7.86
N PHE A 143 -18.16 4.11 6.89
CA PHE A 143 -17.55 5.41 7.11
C PHE A 143 -18.39 6.42 7.88
N PRO A 144 -19.74 6.38 7.89
CA PRO A 144 -20.52 7.20 8.82
C PRO A 144 -20.13 6.94 10.28
N ALA A 145 -19.93 5.68 10.66
CA ALA A 145 -19.47 5.31 12.01
C ALA A 145 -18.01 5.74 12.24
N PHE A 146 -17.14 5.62 11.24
CA PHE A 146 -15.77 6.13 11.31
C PHE A 146 -15.74 7.65 11.54
N GLU A 147 -16.52 8.40 10.77
CA GLU A 147 -16.63 9.86 10.81
C GLU A 147 -17.12 10.32 12.19
N GLU A 148 -18.21 9.73 12.68
CA GLU A 148 -18.75 10.04 14.01
C GLU A 148 -17.75 9.69 15.12
N ALA A 149 -17.09 8.54 15.02
CA ALA A 149 -16.08 8.15 16.00
C ALA A 149 -14.86 9.08 15.97
N GLN A 150 -14.48 9.63 14.82
CA GLN A 150 -13.40 10.60 14.72
C GLN A 150 -13.75 11.96 15.35
N ILE A 151 -15.03 12.33 15.35
CA ILE A 151 -15.53 13.57 15.98
C ILE A 151 -15.68 13.38 17.50
N SER A 152 -16.34 12.29 17.91
CA SER A 152 -16.63 12.02 19.33
C SER A 152 -15.42 11.49 20.12
N HIS A 153 -14.54 10.73 19.47
CA HIS A 153 -13.36 10.10 20.08
C HIS A 153 -12.14 10.31 19.17
N PRO A 154 -11.65 11.55 19.07
CA PRO A 154 -10.57 11.88 18.14
C PRO A 154 -9.31 11.05 18.41
N VAL A 155 -8.67 10.58 17.33
CA VAL A 155 -7.44 9.80 17.46
C VAL A 155 -6.32 10.59 18.14
N PRO A 156 -5.42 9.89 18.87
CA PRO A 156 -4.17 10.45 19.33
C PRO A 156 -3.40 11.13 18.19
N ARG A 157 -2.75 12.26 18.50
CA ARG A 157 -1.92 12.95 17.51
C ARG A 157 -0.73 13.63 18.16
N LYS A 158 0.35 13.75 17.40
CA LYS A 158 1.52 14.55 17.73
C LYS A 158 1.38 15.93 17.10
N VAL A 159 1.51 16.97 17.91
CA VAL A 159 1.60 18.37 17.43
C VAL A 159 3.08 18.72 17.32
N VAL A 160 3.59 18.84 16.09
CA VAL A 160 5.00 19.12 15.83
C VAL A 160 5.26 20.62 15.98
N ASP A 161 4.46 21.41 15.26
CA ASP A 161 4.46 22.86 15.23
C ASP A 161 3.06 23.38 14.81
N ASP A 162 2.92 24.69 14.63
CA ASP A 162 1.64 25.33 14.24
C ASP A 162 1.09 24.83 12.89
N ASN A 163 1.96 24.29 12.04
CA ASN A 163 1.68 23.87 10.67
C ASN A 163 1.55 22.36 10.49
N ARG A 164 2.05 21.55 11.43
CA ARG A 164 2.13 20.09 11.27
C ARG A 164 1.61 19.32 12.48
N ASN A 165 0.62 18.49 12.19
CA ASN A 165 0.16 17.41 13.06
C ASN A 165 0.47 16.07 12.40
N ILE A 166 0.84 15.08 13.22
CA ILE A 166 0.95 13.68 12.79
C ILE A 166 -0.14 12.91 13.53
N TYR A 167 -1.05 12.32 12.76
CA TYR A 167 -2.20 11.60 13.29
C TYR A 167 -1.90 10.11 13.28
N THR A 168 -2.25 9.40 14.35
CA THR A 168 -2.25 7.93 14.32
C THR A 168 -3.32 7.43 13.36
N THR A 169 -3.00 6.38 12.63
CA THR A 169 -3.94 5.70 11.75
C THR A 169 -5.11 5.13 12.57
N ARG A 170 -6.33 5.45 12.17
CA ARG A 170 -7.53 4.89 12.81
C ARG A 170 -7.75 3.48 12.25
N PRO A 171 -7.78 2.44 13.10
CA PRO A 171 -8.09 1.10 12.64
C PRO A 171 -9.48 1.07 12.01
N LEU A 172 -9.59 0.46 10.83
CA LEU A 172 -10.87 0.09 10.27
C LEU A 172 -11.28 -1.24 10.89
N ASN A 173 -12.51 -1.33 11.38
CA ASN A 173 -13.03 -2.59 11.89
C ASN A 173 -13.00 -3.62 10.75
N LEU A 174 -12.44 -4.81 11.04
CA LEU A 174 -12.48 -5.94 10.12
C LEU A 174 -13.92 -6.17 9.69
N CYS A 175 -14.13 -6.13 8.39
CA CYS A 175 -15.45 -6.18 7.81
C CYS A 175 -15.57 -7.44 6.94
N ASN A 176 -16.68 -8.16 7.06
CA ASN A 176 -16.98 -9.30 6.18
C ASN A 176 -16.98 -8.84 4.71
N GLY A 177 -16.32 -9.56 3.82
CA GLY A 177 -16.26 -9.21 2.40
C GLY A 177 -15.07 -9.82 1.68
N LEU A 178 -15.06 -9.70 0.35
CA LEU A 178 -13.93 -10.11 -0.45
C LEU A 178 -12.77 -9.12 -0.27
N PRO A 179 -11.51 -9.60 -0.19
CA PRO A 179 -10.36 -8.71 -0.22
C PRO A 179 -10.31 -7.94 -1.55
N LEU A 180 -9.86 -6.69 -1.49
CA LEU A 180 -9.59 -5.88 -2.67
C LEU A 180 -8.09 -5.86 -2.95
N ILE A 181 -7.73 -6.14 -4.20
CA ILE A 181 -6.42 -5.83 -4.74
C ILE A 181 -6.35 -4.31 -4.93
N CYS A 182 -5.32 -3.71 -4.35
CA CYS A 182 -5.08 -2.27 -4.37
C CYS A 182 -3.57 -1.99 -4.38
N ASP A 183 -3.22 -0.72 -4.45
CA ASP A 183 -1.83 -0.22 -4.46
C ASP A 183 -1.00 -0.77 -5.62
N PHE A 184 -1.21 -0.20 -6.81
CA PHE A 184 -0.51 -0.60 -8.02
C PHE A 184 0.83 0.15 -8.21
N GLY A 185 1.41 0.69 -7.14
CA GLY A 185 2.68 1.43 -7.18
C GLY A 185 3.88 0.56 -7.59
N ALA A 186 3.83 -0.74 -7.28
CA ALA A 186 4.85 -1.72 -7.63
C ALA A 186 4.50 -2.59 -8.85
N ALA A 187 3.31 -2.43 -9.43
CA ALA A 187 2.88 -3.25 -10.57
C ALA A 187 3.76 -3.02 -11.81
N ARG A 188 3.81 -4.03 -12.69
CA ARG A 188 4.54 -4.02 -13.96
C ARG A 188 3.63 -4.50 -15.08
N THR A 189 3.85 -4.01 -16.30
CA THR A 189 3.20 -4.60 -17.48
C THR A 189 3.92 -5.86 -17.95
N PHE A 190 3.30 -6.61 -18.85
CA PHE A 190 3.93 -7.79 -19.46
C PHE A 190 5.19 -7.44 -20.25
N GLU A 191 5.25 -6.25 -20.83
CA GLU A 191 6.44 -5.77 -21.57
C GLU A 191 7.59 -5.40 -20.63
N GLU A 192 7.27 -4.90 -19.43
CA GLU A 192 8.24 -4.61 -18.37
C GLU A 192 8.64 -5.87 -17.60
N ALA A 193 7.84 -6.93 -17.68
CA ALA A 193 8.06 -8.14 -16.92
C ALA A 193 9.28 -8.94 -17.40
N GLY A 194 9.96 -9.54 -16.43
CA GLY A 194 11.00 -10.52 -16.69
C GLY A 194 12.43 -9.99 -16.72
N THR A 195 12.66 -8.75 -16.27
CA THR A 195 14.02 -8.29 -15.95
C THR A 195 14.57 -9.10 -14.76
N PRO A 196 15.66 -9.87 -14.94
CA PRO A 196 16.24 -10.66 -13.85
C PRO A 196 16.81 -9.77 -12.74
N GLY A 197 16.54 -10.13 -11.49
CA GLY A 197 17.09 -9.43 -10.31
C GLY A 197 16.41 -8.11 -9.95
N GLU A 198 15.27 -7.77 -10.56
CA GLU A 198 14.44 -6.68 -10.07
C GLU A 198 13.75 -7.05 -8.74
N ASP A 199 13.67 -6.08 -7.84
CA ASP A 199 12.91 -6.20 -6.60
C ASP A 199 11.42 -5.95 -6.87
N VAL A 200 10.69 -7.06 -7.09
CA VAL A 200 9.27 -7.05 -7.51
C VAL A 200 8.34 -7.70 -6.50
N MET A 201 8.87 -8.29 -5.42
CA MET A 201 8.08 -9.00 -4.41
C MET A 201 8.60 -8.70 -3.00
N PRO A 202 7.70 -8.60 -2.00
CA PRO A 202 8.11 -8.51 -0.60
C PRO A 202 8.94 -9.71 -0.17
N ASP A 203 9.98 -9.45 0.62
CA ASP A 203 11.01 -10.41 1.05
C ASP A 203 10.51 -11.79 1.48
N VAL A 204 9.52 -11.84 2.37
CA VAL A 204 8.97 -13.10 2.92
C VAL A 204 8.02 -13.84 1.97
N TYR A 205 7.67 -13.22 0.83
CA TYR A 205 6.74 -13.78 -0.15
C TYR A 205 7.37 -13.97 -1.53
N LYS A 206 8.69 -13.73 -1.67
CA LYS A 206 9.42 -13.89 -2.92
C LYS A 206 9.23 -15.30 -3.47
N ALA A 207 9.01 -15.39 -4.78
CA ALA A 207 8.99 -16.64 -5.52
C ALA A 207 10.43 -17.16 -5.76
N PRO A 208 10.65 -18.47 -5.92
CA PRO A 208 11.99 -19.04 -6.10
C PRO A 208 12.70 -18.49 -7.35
N GLU A 209 11.99 -18.23 -8.43
CA GLU A 209 12.54 -17.61 -9.64
C GLU A 209 13.00 -16.15 -9.40
N VAL A 210 12.36 -15.42 -8.50
CA VAL A 210 12.77 -14.05 -8.13
C VAL A 210 14.02 -14.11 -7.25
N ILE A 211 14.05 -15.01 -6.25
CA ILE A 211 15.22 -15.23 -5.39
C ILE A 211 16.46 -15.61 -6.22
N LEU A 212 16.30 -16.44 -7.24
CA LEU A 212 17.40 -16.89 -8.09
C LEU A 212 17.72 -15.93 -9.24
N HIS A 213 17.13 -14.73 -9.26
CA HIS A 213 17.33 -13.74 -10.32
C HIS A 213 17.09 -14.35 -11.72
N MET A 214 16.01 -15.10 -11.88
CA MET A 214 15.55 -15.61 -13.17
C MET A 214 14.62 -14.59 -13.83
N LYS A 215 14.31 -14.84 -15.11
CA LYS A 215 13.18 -14.19 -15.76
C LYS A 215 11.88 -14.60 -15.05
N TRP A 216 11.11 -13.63 -14.59
CA TRP A 216 9.82 -13.81 -13.93
C TRP A 216 8.67 -13.34 -14.83
N ASP A 217 7.46 -13.79 -14.52
CA ASP A 217 6.21 -13.39 -15.16
C ASP A 217 5.07 -13.34 -14.14
N ARG A 218 3.82 -13.26 -14.60
CA ARG A 218 2.61 -13.23 -13.73
C ARG A 218 2.49 -14.40 -12.75
N GLN A 219 3.23 -15.50 -12.93
CA GLN A 219 3.16 -16.65 -12.01
C GLN A 219 3.68 -16.30 -10.62
N ILE A 220 4.52 -15.26 -10.49
CA ILE A 220 4.95 -14.76 -9.18
C ILE A 220 3.77 -14.25 -8.34
N ASP A 221 2.72 -13.72 -8.97
CA ASP A 221 1.52 -13.29 -8.26
C ASP A 221 0.72 -14.48 -7.73
N ILE A 222 0.69 -15.60 -8.47
CA ILE A 222 0.05 -16.84 -8.02
C ILE A 222 0.79 -17.42 -6.81
N TRP A 223 2.12 -17.41 -6.85
CA TRP A 223 2.94 -17.75 -5.69
C TRP A 223 2.64 -16.83 -4.51
N ASN A 224 2.59 -15.52 -4.74
CA ASN A 224 2.31 -14.53 -3.69
C ASN A 224 0.95 -14.76 -3.02
N VAL A 225 -0.10 -15.06 -3.80
CA VAL A 225 -1.42 -15.40 -3.25
C VAL A 225 -1.34 -16.60 -2.31
N ALA A 226 -0.62 -17.66 -2.68
CA ALA A 226 -0.46 -18.82 -1.79
C ALA A 226 0.24 -18.45 -0.47
N MET A 227 1.28 -17.61 -0.53
CA MET A 227 1.99 -17.14 0.66
C MET A 227 1.09 -16.29 1.57
N VAL A 228 0.30 -15.37 0.99
CA VAL A 228 -0.65 -14.53 1.72
C VAL A 228 -1.75 -15.38 2.36
N VAL A 229 -2.32 -16.34 1.63
CA VAL A 229 -3.35 -17.25 2.17
C VAL A 229 -2.80 -18.04 3.35
N TRP A 230 -1.59 -18.60 3.25
CA TRP A 230 -0.96 -19.29 4.37
C TRP A 230 -0.81 -18.37 5.58
N HIS A 231 -0.25 -17.17 5.38
CA HIS A 231 -0.02 -16.22 6.48
C HIS A 231 -1.33 -15.84 7.17
N LEU A 232 -2.40 -15.61 6.41
CA LEU A 232 -3.72 -15.32 6.98
C LEU A 232 -4.29 -16.47 7.82
N LEU A 233 -4.05 -17.72 7.41
CA LEU A 233 -4.56 -18.91 8.11
C LEU A 233 -3.73 -19.28 9.35
N MET A 234 -2.41 -19.15 9.25
CA MET A 234 -1.48 -19.62 10.28
C MET A 234 -1.00 -18.50 11.22
N GLY A 235 -1.22 -17.24 10.87
CA GLY A 235 -0.79 -16.08 11.64
C GLY A 235 0.71 -15.76 11.52
N GLU A 236 1.46 -16.50 10.69
CA GLU A 236 2.87 -16.24 10.40
C GLU A 236 3.23 -16.61 8.95
N PRO A 237 4.30 -16.01 8.36
CA PRO A 237 4.76 -16.35 7.03
C PRO A 237 5.17 -17.83 6.90
N LEU A 238 4.90 -18.45 5.75
CA LEU A 238 5.31 -19.84 5.47
C LEU A 238 6.83 -19.98 5.47
N PHE A 239 7.50 -19.01 4.85
CA PHE A 239 8.95 -18.89 4.83
C PHE A 239 9.33 -17.59 5.51
N LYS A 240 10.29 -17.67 6.43
CA LYS A 240 10.75 -16.53 7.22
C LYS A 240 12.00 -15.93 6.60
N GLY A 241 12.86 -16.77 6.01
CA GLY A 241 14.10 -16.37 5.34
C GLY A 241 14.98 -15.43 6.17
N ARG A 242 14.94 -15.57 7.51
CA ARG A 242 15.71 -14.70 8.40
C ARG A 242 17.14 -15.20 8.48
N SER A 243 18.09 -14.28 8.42
CA SER A 243 19.50 -14.62 8.65
C SER A 243 19.68 -15.29 10.03
N PRO A 244 20.72 -16.13 10.23
CA PRO A 244 20.96 -16.78 11.53
C PRO A 244 21.13 -15.80 12.70
N CYS A 245 21.56 -14.57 12.43
CA CYS A 245 21.66 -13.49 13.41
C CYS A 245 20.35 -12.70 13.60
N GLY A 246 19.33 -12.96 12.78
CA GLY A 246 17.98 -12.40 12.87
C GLY A 246 17.85 -10.94 12.43
N THR A 247 18.89 -10.35 11.85
CA THR A 247 18.96 -8.90 11.59
C THR A 247 18.54 -8.49 10.18
N TYR A 248 18.54 -9.40 9.20
CA TYR A 248 18.16 -9.12 7.81
C TYR A 248 17.57 -10.36 7.13
N GLN A 249 16.91 -10.14 5.99
CA GLN A 249 16.43 -11.22 5.13
C GLN A 249 17.58 -11.85 4.34
N ASP A 250 17.73 -13.17 4.41
CA ASP A 250 18.74 -13.92 3.67
C ASP A 250 18.06 -14.86 2.66
N ASP A 251 18.22 -14.53 1.38
CA ASP A 251 17.69 -15.29 0.25
C ASP A 251 18.18 -16.75 0.22
N ARG A 252 19.36 -17.05 0.77
CA ARG A 252 19.87 -18.43 0.87
C ARG A 252 19.11 -19.22 1.92
N VAL A 253 18.82 -18.59 3.06
CA VAL A 253 17.99 -19.22 4.11
C VAL A 253 16.58 -19.41 3.61
N HIS A 254 16.02 -18.40 2.93
CA HIS A 254 14.70 -18.48 2.32
C HIS A 254 14.61 -19.68 1.35
N MET A 255 15.58 -19.82 0.45
CA MET A 255 15.63 -20.96 -0.48
C MET A 255 15.81 -22.30 0.25
N ALA A 256 16.61 -22.35 1.31
CA ALA A 256 16.78 -23.57 2.10
C ALA A 256 15.48 -24.00 2.80
N GLU A 257 14.68 -23.05 3.31
CA GLU A 257 13.36 -23.33 3.88
C GLU A 257 12.40 -23.89 2.81
N MET A 258 12.43 -23.33 1.60
CA MET A 258 11.65 -23.84 0.46
C MET A 258 12.03 -25.30 0.13
N VAL A 259 13.33 -25.59 0.04
CA VAL A 259 13.83 -26.95 -0.24
C VAL A 259 13.49 -27.92 0.89
N ALA A 260 13.58 -27.49 2.15
CA ALA A 260 13.25 -28.33 3.30
C ALA A 260 11.77 -28.74 3.30
N LEU A 261 10.88 -27.86 2.84
CA LEU A 261 9.44 -28.12 2.81
C LEU A 261 9.00 -28.86 1.54
N MET A 262 9.49 -28.45 0.37
CA MET A 262 8.99 -28.92 -0.93
C MET A 262 9.92 -29.93 -1.63
N GLY A 263 11.13 -30.13 -1.10
CA GLY A 263 12.20 -30.88 -1.75
C GLY A 263 13.00 -30.03 -2.74
N ASN A 264 14.02 -30.65 -3.35
CA ASN A 264 14.85 -29.97 -4.34
C ASN A 264 14.03 -29.63 -5.60
N PRO A 265 14.25 -28.44 -6.20
CA PRO A 265 13.62 -28.11 -7.47
C PRO A 265 14.13 -29.04 -8.59
N PRO A 266 13.35 -29.24 -9.66
CA PRO A 266 13.80 -29.99 -10.83
C PRO A 266 15.10 -29.43 -11.41
N LEU A 267 15.97 -30.29 -11.95
CA LEU A 267 17.25 -29.86 -12.56
C LEU A 267 17.06 -28.82 -13.67
N GLU A 268 16.00 -28.96 -14.46
CA GLU A 268 15.61 -28.01 -15.50
C GLU A 268 15.29 -26.62 -14.96
N PHE A 269 14.92 -26.51 -13.67
CA PHE A 269 14.69 -25.23 -13.00
C PHE A 269 16.01 -24.62 -12.53
N THR A 270 16.86 -25.38 -11.85
CA THR A 270 18.15 -24.89 -11.34
C THR A 270 19.08 -24.41 -12.47
N GLN A 271 19.03 -25.06 -13.63
CA GLN A 271 19.84 -24.69 -14.80
C GLN A 271 19.47 -23.33 -15.44
N ARG A 272 18.31 -22.74 -15.09
CA ARG A 272 17.86 -21.46 -15.68
C ARG A 272 18.59 -20.24 -15.12
N SER A 273 19.30 -20.39 -13.99
CA SER A 273 20.06 -19.29 -13.40
C SER A 273 21.47 -19.72 -13.01
N HIS A 274 22.43 -18.86 -13.30
CA HIS A 274 23.79 -18.99 -12.80
C HIS A 274 23.87 -18.84 -11.27
N MET A 275 22.90 -18.17 -10.63
CA MET A 275 22.83 -18.02 -9.17
C MET A 275 22.55 -19.35 -8.48
N SER A 276 21.91 -20.30 -9.15
CA SER A 276 21.68 -21.65 -8.61
C SER A 276 22.99 -22.36 -8.24
N ARG A 277 24.11 -22.03 -8.89
CA ARG A 277 25.44 -22.61 -8.58
C ARG A 277 25.97 -22.26 -7.20
N ALA A 278 25.40 -21.23 -6.56
CA ALA A 278 25.73 -20.89 -5.18
C ALA A 278 25.05 -21.83 -4.16
N LEU A 279 24.07 -22.60 -4.60
CA LEU A 279 23.20 -23.42 -3.75
C LEU A 279 23.22 -24.91 -4.11
N TRP A 280 23.35 -25.24 -5.39
CA TRP A 280 23.38 -26.63 -5.89
C TRP A 280 24.58 -26.89 -6.80
N ASP A 281 25.01 -28.14 -6.81
CA ASP A 281 26.00 -28.66 -7.75
C ASP A 281 25.42 -28.87 -9.18
N GLU A 282 26.25 -29.36 -10.11
CA GLU A 282 25.85 -29.63 -11.49
C GLU A 282 24.75 -30.71 -11.65
N ASN A 283 24.53 -31.51 -10.61
CA ASN A 283 23.49 -32.54 -10.54
C ASN A 283 22.23 -32.05 -9.79
N GLY A 284 22.18 -30.79 -9.37
CA GLY A 284 21.06 -30.22 -8.63
C GLY A 284 20.99 -30.70 -7.17
N ARG A 285 22.14 -31.08 -6.59
CA ARG A 285 22.26 -31.53 -5.18
C ARG A 285 22.90 -30.47 -4.29
#